data_AF-A0A8C0UGE2-F1
#
_entry.id   AF-A0A8C0UGE2-F1
#
_cell.length_a   1.000
_cell.length_b   1.000
_cell.length_c   1.000
_cell.angle_alpha   90.00
_cell.angle_beta   90.00
_cell.angle_gamma   90.00
#
_symmetry.space_group_name_H-M   'P 1'
#
loop_
_entity.id
_entity.type
_entity.pdbx_description
1 polymer ?
#
loop_
_entity_poly.entity_id
_entity_poly.type
_entity_poly.pdbx_seq_one_letter_code
_entity_poly.pdbx_strand_id
1 'polypeptide(L)'
;YLCAVAFPTTLDLRKDYSRQPGEPISAWLLRCWDNGAGRQQLEGHEAQQLGSLAKDREIERGIGKEGAICSLWRRLLSSVRARYPFKEDLVNSPGKWTTADEGIQHLRELAVLEIIYSDLKSDRVPEDPEDAPCTMAMWRKVVQSAPASYSSSLVSLYHPQMDTPTIEMASSWMEAWKIDHIGPLPQTRPGRRYILTMAEATTGWLETSPVNHCHCLRDLEIPSLEGQILRHHGTTEGIELDNGAHFKNNLINRWAKKHGIECTYHIPYYSQAPGKIESYNGLLKTM
;
A
#
# COMPACT_ATOMS: atom_id res chain seq x y z
N TYR A 1 2.69 42.23 -11.61
CA TYR A 1 3.69 41.15 -11.69
C TYR A 1 2.96 39.82 -11.60
N LEU A 2 2.62 39.26 -12.76
CA LEU A 2 2.08 37.90 -12.84
C LEU A 2 3.27 36.95 -12.67
N CYS A 3 3.23 36.08 -11.66
CA CYS A 3 4.13 34.94 -11.57
C CYS A 3 3.91 34.07 -12.82
N ALA A 4 4.92 34.03 -13.69
CA ALA A 4 5.01 32.99 -14.69
C ALA A 4 5.16 31.66 -13.94
N VAL A 5 4.11 30.85 -13.94
CA VAL A 5 4.24 29.42 -13.65
C VAL A 5 5.14 28.88 -14.74
N ALA A 6 6.39 28.57 -14.40
CA ALA A 6 7.30 27.93 -15.34
C ALA A 6 6.72 26.55 -15.66
N PHE A 7 6.21 26.37 -16.88
CA PHE A 7 5.92 25.04 -17.39
C PHE A 7 7.23 24.25 -17.42
N PRO A 8 7.28 23.02 -16.88
CA PRO A 8 8.51 22.22 -16.87
C PRO A 8 9.04 22.08 -18.29
N THR A 9 10.36 22.18 -18.46
CA THR A 9 10.96 22.06 -19.78
C THR A 9 10.84 20.62 -20.29
N THR A 10 10.80 20.43 -21.62
CA THR A 10 10.72 19.10 -22.24
C THR A 10 11.86 18.15 -21.80
N LEU A 11 13.00 18.70 -21.40
CA LEU A 11 14.14 17.95 -20.88
C LEU A 11 13.89 17.39 -19.47
N ASP A 12 13.20 18.15 -18.62
CA ASP A 12 12.85 17.73 -17.24
C ASP A 12 11.84 16.59 -17.28
N LEU A 13 10.81 16.71 -18.13
CA LEU A 13 9.80 15.66 -18.32
C LEU A 13 10.43 14.35 -18.81
N ARG A 14 11.37 14.41 -19.75
CA ARG A 14 12.04 13.20 -20.27
C ARG A 14 12.75 12.42 -19.16
N LYS A 15 13.43 13.12 -18.24
CA LYS A 15 14.16 12.48 -17.15
C LYS A 15 13.22 11.70 -16.23
N ASP A 16 12.06 12.27 -15.94
CA ASP A 16 11.09 11.70 -15.00
C ASP A 16 10.36 10.47 -15.57
N TYR A 17 10.19 10.41 -16.90
CA TYR A 17 9.45 9.33 -17.57
C TYR A 17 10.33 8.32 -18.32
N SER A 18 11.65 8.47 -18.33
CA SER A 18 12.54 7.52 -19.02
C SER A 18 12.69 6.22 -18.22
N ARG A 19 12.58 5.08 -18.90
CA ARG A 19 12.80 3.74 -18.33
C ARG A 19 14.27 3.52 -17.97
N GLN A 20 14.52 3.01 -16.78
CA GLN A 20 15.86 2.68 -16.30
C GLN A 20 16.34 1.32 -16.87
N PRO A 21 17.66 1.11 -17.04
CA PRO A 21 18.19 -0.18 -17.47
C PRO A 21 17.76 -1.32 -16.53
N GLY A 22 17.19 -2.39 -17.08
CA GLY A 22 16.73 -3.55 -16.29
C GLY A 22 15.38 -3.37 -15.57
N GLU A 23 14.81 -2.16 -15.59
CA GLU A 23 13.50 -1.90 -14.99
C GLU A 23 12.39 -2.67 -15.74
N PRO A 24 11.53 -3.44 -15.05
CA PRO A 24 10.33 -4.03 -15.64
C PRO A 24 9.41 -2.97 -16.25
N ILE A 25 8.64 -3.35 -17.28
CA ILE A 25 7.71 -2.41 -17.93
C ILE A 25 6.61 -1.97 -16.95
N SER A 26 6.08 -2.88 -16.12
CA SER A 26 5.10 -2.57 -15.07
C SER A 26 5.63 -1.53 -14.09
N ALA A 27 6.83 -1.76 -13.53
CA ALA A 27 7.50 -0.85 -12.61
C ALA A 27 7.74 0.54 -13.24
N TRP A 28 8.22 0.56 -14.48
CA TRP A 28 8.44 1.80 -15.23
C TRP A 28 7.16 2.60 -15.45
N LEU A 29 6.08 1.93 -15.85
CA LEU A 29 4.78 2.57 -16.05
C LEU A 29 4.24 3.13 -14.73
N LEU A 30 4.27 2.34 -13.66
CA LEU A 30 3.84 2.79 -12.33
C LEU A 30 4.63 4.02 -11.87
N ARG A 31 5.95 4.03 -12.05
CA ARG A 31 6.76 5.22 -11.76
C ARG A 31 6.40 6.42 -12.63
N CYS A 32 6.05 6.22 -13.90
CA CYS A 32 5.54 7.29 -14.74
C CYS A 32 4.23 7.86 -14.19
N TRP A 33 3.32 7.00 -13.71
CA TRP A 33 2.07 7.41 -13.06
C TRP A 33 2.35 8.25 -11.80
N ASP A 34 3.20 7.77 -10.91
CA ASP A 34 3.61 8.45 -9.67
C ASP A 34 4.23 9.84 -9.96
N ASN A 35 4.99 9.94 -11.05
CA ASN A 35 5.55 11.20 -11.56
C ASN A 35 4.53 12.07 -12.32
N GLY A 36 3.25 11.74 -12.28
CA GLY A 36 2.16 12.55 -12.79
C GLY A 36 1.87 12.41 -14.29
N ALA A 37 2.25 11.30 -14.94
CA ALA A 37 1.95 11.09 -16.37
C ALA A 37 0.45 11.19 -16.71
N GLY A 38 -0.45 10.94 -15.75
CA GLY A 38 -1.90 11.15 -15.92
C GLY A 38 -2.29 12.62 -16.13
N ARG A 39 -1.52 13.56 -15.58
CA ARG A 39 -1.78 15.01 -15.67
C ARG A 39 -1.17 15.66 -16.91
N GLN A 40 -0.20 15.01 -17.56
CA GLN A 40 0.48 15.57 -18.73
C GLN A 40 -0.31 15.33 -20.00
N GLN A 41 -1.08 16.32 -20.41
CA GLN A 41 -1.83 16.30 -21.68
C GLN A 41 -0.90 16.69 -22.82
N LEU A 42 -0.78 15.84 -23.84
CA LEU A 42 0.12 16.04 -24.96
C LEU A 42 -0.59 15.75 -26.27
N GLU A 43 -0.28 16.51 -27.31
CA GLU A 43 -0.53 16.14 -28.70
C GLU A 43 0.47 15.07 -29.18
N GLY A 44 0.13 14.38 -30.27
CA GLY A 44 1.00 13.33 -30.82
C GLY A 44 2.40 13.83 -31.18
N HIS A 45 2.52 15.06 -31.66
CA HIS A 45 3.80 15.66 -32.04
C HIS A 45 4.64 16.08 -30.82
N GLU A 46 4.01 16.59 -29.76
CA GLU A 46 4.68 16.93 -28.50
C GLU A 46 5.20 15.67 -27.81
N ALA A 47 4.40 14.61 -27.82
CA ALA A 47 4.79 13.31 -27.27
C ALA A 47 6.02 12.73 -28.00
N GLN A 48 6.16 12.94 -29.32
CA GLN A 48 7.36 12.54 -30.08
C GLN A 48 8.60 13.34 -29.68
N GLN A 49 8.44 14.60 -29.25
CA GLN A 49 9.55 15.47 -28.85
C GLN A 49 10.15 15.09 -27.48
N LEU A 50 9.43 14.31 -26.67
CA LEU A 50 9.98 13.76 -25.41
C LEU A 50 11.17 12.81 -25.65
N GLY A 51 11.36 12.34 -26.89
CA GLY A 51 12.43 11.43 -27.27
C GLY A 51 12.20 10.01 -26.76
N SER A 52 13.28 9.24 -26.60
CA SER A 52 13.15 7.84 -26.16
C SER A 52 12.90 7.76 -24.65
N LEU A 53 11.71 7.30 -24.28
CA LEU A 53 11.29 7.03 -22.91
C LEU A 53 11.40 5.54 -22.59
N ALA A 54 10.79 4.68 -23.41
CA ALA A 54 10.69 3.24 -23.18
C ALA A 54 11.97 2.46 -23.49
N LYS A 55 12.86 3.05 -24.31
CA LYS A 55 14.02 2.38 -24.92
C LYS A 55 13.63 1.16 -25.77
N ASP A 56 12.39 1.14 -26.26
CA ASP A 56 11.84 0.13 -27.17
C ASP A 56 11.18 0.86 -28.35
N ARG A 57 11.70 0.64 -29.56
CA ARG A 57 11.29 1.36 -30.78
C ARG A 57 9.80 1.24 -31.09
N GLU A 58 9.19 0.11 -30.80
CA GLU A 58 7.78 -0.14 -31.11
C GLU A 58 6.88 0.60 -30.12
N ILE A 59 7.28 0.66 -28.84
CA ILE A 59 6.59 1.47 -27.84
C ILE A 59 6.74 2.96 -28.18
N GLU A 60 7.94 3.44 -28.52
CA GLU A 60 8.15 4.86 -28.88
C GLU A 60 7.26 5.27 -30.07
N ARG A 61 7.16 4.39 -31.09
CA ARG A 61 6.30 4.64 -32.26
C ARG A 61 4.83 4.76 -31.86
N GLY A 62 4.40 3.98 -30.86
CA GLY A 62 3.04 4.04 -30.33
C GLY A 62 2.72 5.37 -29.67
N ILE A 63 3.65 5.91 -28.87
CA ILE A 63 3.41 7.06 -27.99
C ILE A 63 2.95 8.29 -28.79
N GLY A 64 3.60 8.52 -29.93
CA GLY A 64 3.32 9.63 -30.83
C GLY A 64 2.31 9.34 -31.93
N LYS A 65 1.70 8.14 -31.97
CA LYS A 65 0.83 7.72 -33.09
C LYS A 65 -0.52 8.42 -33.08
N GLU A 66 -1.09 8.63 -31.90
CA GLU A 66 -2.38 9.28 -31.74
C GLU A 66 -2.22 10.80 -31.82
N GLY A 67 -2.87 11.41 -32.81
CA GLY A 67 -2.83 12.86 -33.03
C GLY A 67 -3.71 13.67 -32.07
N ALA A 68 -4.75 13.05 -31.50
CA ALA A 68 -5.61 13.70 -30.52
C ALA A 68 -4.87 13.99 -29.21
N ILE A 69 -5.28 15.03 -28.47
CA ILE A 69 -4.74 15.34 -27.15
C ILE A 69 -5.20 14.27 -26.16
N CYS A 70 -4.25 13.63 -25.48
CA CYS A 70 -4.52 12.70 -24.38
C CYS A 70 -3.34 12.67 -23.40
N SER A 71 -3.55 12.09 -22.21
CA SER A 71 -2.52 12.03 -21.19
C SER A 71 -1.34 11.15 -21.63
N LEU A 72 -0.14 11.51 -21.19
CA LEU A 72 1.05 10.68 -21.37
C LEU A 72 0.81 9.26 -20.85
N TRP A 73 0.08 9.12 -19.74
CA TRP A 73 -0.35 7.82 -19.21
C TRP A 73 -1.10 6.96 -20.25
N ARG A 74 -2.18 7.47 -20.85
CA ARG A 74 -2.95 6.73 -21.87
C ARG A 74 -2.10 6.38 -23.09
N ARG A 75 -1.22 7.29 -23.52
CA ARG A 75 -0.28 7.04 -24.62
C ARG A 75 0.66 5.89 -24.30
N LEU A 76 1.26 5.89 -23.10
CA LEU A 76 2.17 4.83 -22.65
C LEU A 76 1.46 3.48 -22.57
N LEU A 77 0.29 3.40 -21.91
CA LEU A 77 -0.51 2.18 -21.80
C LEU A 77 -0.89 1.62 -23.17
N SER A 78 -1.39 2.46 -24.07
CA SER A 78 -1.81 2.06 -25.43
C SER A 78 -0.62 1.56 -26.26
N SER A 79 0.54 2.19 -26.12
CA SER A 79 1.76 1.82 -26.83
C SER A 79 2.33 0.49 -26.34
N VAL A 80 2.33 0.28 -25.03
CA VAL A 80 2.74 -0.97 -24.41
C VAL A 80 1.78 -2.09 -24.81
N ARG A 81 0.46 -1.88 -24.77
CA ARG A 81 -0.53 -2.86 -25.23
C ARG A 81 -0.34 -3.23 -26.70
N ALA A 82 -0.06 -2.25 -27.56
CA ALA A 82 0.18 -2.50 -28.98
C ALA A 82 1.44 -3.35 -29.23
N ARG A 83 2.47 -3.20 -28.38
CA ARG A 83 3.71 -3.97 -28.44
C ARG A 83 3.60 -5.36 -27.80
N TYR A 84 2.76 -5.51 -26.78
CA TYR A 84 2.55 -6.75 -26.02
C TYR A 84 1.05 -7.09 -26.01
N PRO A 85 0.56 -7.81 -27.04
CA PRO A 85 -0.87 -8.12 -27.16
C PRO A 85 -1.40 -9.03 -26.04
N PHE A 86 -0.53 -9.81 -25.40
CA PHE A 86 -0.89 -10.76 -24.36
C PHE A 86 -0.30 -10.34 -23.02
N LYS A 87 -1.10 -10.50 -21.96
CA LYS A 87 -0.73 -10.08 -20.60
C LYS A 87 0.46 -10.86 -20.07
N GLU A 88 0.55 -12.13 -20.44
CA GLU A 88 1.59 -13.06 -20.06
C GLU A 88 2.98 -12.59 -20.52
N ASP A 89 3.06 -11.77 -21.59
CA ASP A 89 4.32 -11.22 -22.10
C ASP A 89 4.90 -10.13 -21.17
N LEU A 90 4.07 -9.54 -20.30
CA LEU A 90 4.46 -8.49 -19.35
C LEU A 90 4.49 -8.97 -17.90
N VAL A 91 3.89 -10.12 -17.59
CA VAL A 91 3.92 -10.70 -16.25
C VAL A 91 5.34 -11.19 -15.97
N ASN A 92 6.14 -10.33 -15.35
CA ASN A 92 7.31 -10.80 -14.64
C ASN A 92 6.85 -11.40 -13.31
N SER A 93 7.25 -12.64 -13.03
CA SER A 93 7.24 -13.15 -11.66
C SER A 93 8.27 -12.32 -10.91
N PRO A 94 7.87 -11.43 -9.98
CA PRO A 94 8.87 -10.76 -9.17
C PRO A 94 9.67 -11.82 -8.42
N GLY A 95 10.91 -11.50 -8.09
CA GLY A 95 11.60 -12.24 -7.04
C GLY A 95 10.73 -12.26 -5.78
N LYS A 96 11.07 -13.13 -4.82
CA LYS A 96 10.42 -13.06 -3.51
C LYS A 96 10.63 -11.65 -2.95
N TRP A 97 9.55 -10.95 -2.63
CA TRP A 97 9.65 -9.67 -1.93
C TRP A 97 10.00 -9.96 -0.46
N THR A 98 10.57 -8.98 0.21
CA THR A 98 11.12 -9.10 1.57
C THR A 98 10.52 -8.09 2.53
N THR A 99 10.01 -6.97 2.03
CA THR A 99 9.36 -5.91 2.79
C THR A 99 7.93 -5.68 2.34
N ALA A 100 7.14 -5.01 3.20
CA ALA A 100 5.78 -4.59 2.87
C ALA A 100 5.75 -3.71 1.62
N ASP A 101 6.60 -2.69 1.57
CA ASP A 101 6.73 -1.77 0.44
C ASP A 101 6.98 -2.50 -0.89
N GLU A 102 7.85 -3.51 -0.90
CA GLU A 102 8.09 -4.34 -2.09
C GLU A 102 6.84 -5.15 -2.49
N GLY A 103 6.08 -5.64 -1.50
CA GLY A 103 4.82 -6.35 -1.73
C GLY A 103 3.69 -5.44 -2.24
N ILE A 104 3.59 -4.22 -1.71
CA ILE A 104 2.65 -3.18 -2.15
C ILE A 104 2.99 -2.71 -3.55
N GLN A 105 4.27 -2.44 -3.81
CA GLN A 105 4.77 -2.13 -5.13
C GLN A 105 4.41 -3.25 -6.12
N HIS A 106 4.58 -4.52 -5.73
CA HIS A 106 4.18 -5.64 -6.58
C HIS A 106 2.66 -5.65 -6.84
N LEU A 107 1.83 -5.38 -5.84
CA LEU A 107 0.38 -5.30 -5.99
C LEU A 107 -0.04 -4.18 -6.96
N ARG A 108 0.54 -2.98 -6.81
CA ARG A 108 0.33 -1.82 -7.71
C ARG A 108 0.78 -2.13 -9.14
N GLU A 109 1.91 -2.81 -9.31
CA GLU A 109 2.38 -3.25 -10.64
C GLU A 109 1.41 -4.23 -11.31
N LEU A 110 0.80 -5.14 -10.54
CA LEU A 110 -0.24 -6.02 -11.07
C LEU A 110 -1.47 -5.24 -11.51
N ALA A 111 -1.82 -4.15 -10.80
CA ALA A 111 -2.93 -3.27 -11.16
C ALA A 111 -2.68 -2.57 -12.50
N VAL A 112 -1.46 -2.06 -12.71
CA VAL A 112 -1.06 -1.49 -14.00
C VAL A 112 -1.23 -2.51 -15.13
N LEU A 113 -0.87 -3.77 -14.92
CA LEU A 113 -1.11 -4.82 -15.91
C LEU A 113 -2.60 -5.02 -16.19
N GLU A 114 -3.47 -5.04 -15.17
CA GLU A 114 -4.93 -5.10 -15.42
C GLU A 114 -5.41 -3.90 -16.25
N ILE A 115 -4.94 -2.70 -15.92
CA ILE A 115 -5.32 -1.46 -16.62
C ILE A 115 -4.89 -1.54 -18.10
N ILE A 116 -3.67 -1.97 -18.42
CA ILE A 116 -3.20 -2.10 -19.81
C ILE A 116 -4.15 -2.97 -20.66
N TYR A 117 -4.64 -4.08 -20.10
CA TYR A 117 -5.44 -5.07 -20.83
C TYR A 117 -6.96 -4.90 -20.66
N SER A 118 -7.39 -4.05 -19.74
CA SER A 118 -8.78 -3.62 -19.60
C SER A 118 -9.29 -2.88 -20.86
N ASP A 119 -10.60 -2.69 -21.02
CA ASP A 119 -11.12 -1.93 -22.14
C ASP A 119 -10.85 -0.42 -21.95
N LEU A 120 -9.70 0.07 -22.45
CA LEU A 120 -9.28 1.47 -22.36
C LEU A 120 -10.26 2.49 -22.98
N LYS A 121 -11.28 2.03 -23.71
CA LYS A 121 -12.35 2.87 -24.27
C LYS A 121 -13.63 2.88 -23.43
N SER A 122 -13.69 2.07 -22.38
CA SER A 122 -14.82 1.99 -21.46
C SER A 122 -14.60 2.95 -20.29
N ASP A 123 -15.57 3.82 -20.04
CA ASP A 123 -15.59 4.75 -18.88
C ASP A 123 -15.62 4.03 -17.51
N ARG A 124 -15.64 2.68 -17.49
CA ARG A 124 -15.69 1.85 -16.28
C ARG A 124 -14.32 1.42 -15.77
N VAL A 125 -13.24 1.73 -16.50
CA VAL A 125 -11.88 1.34 -16.12
C VAL A 125 -11.23 2.46 -15.31
N PRO A 126 -10.73 2.18 -14.10
CA PRO A 126 -9.96 3.14 -13.33
C PRO A 126 -8.69 3.56 -14.09
N GLU A 127 -8.48 4.87 -14.23
CA GLU A 127 -7.22 5.39 -14.76
C GLU A 127 -6.10 5.30 -13.74
N ASP A 128 -6.50 5.41 -12.47
CA ASP A 128 -5.64 5.36 -11.29
C ASP A 128 -5.42 3.89 -10.86
N PRO A 129 -4.17 3.40 -10.84
CA PRO A 129 -3.83 2.08 -10.30
C PRO A 129 -4.35 1.86 -8.88
N GLU A 130 -4.44 2.90 -8.07
CA GLU A 130 -4.89 2.87 -6.67
C GLU A 130 -6.39 2.55 -6.55
N ASP A 131 -7.19 3.04 -7.50
CA ASP A 131 -8.63 2.81 -7.60
C ASP A 131 -8.98 1.46 -8.28
N ALA A 132 -7.97 0.78 -8.86
CA ALA A 132 -8.20 -0.48 -9.54
C ALA A 132 -8.75 -1.55 -8.58
N PRO A 133 -9.65 -2.44 -9.05
CA PRO A 133 -10.11 -3.55 -8.23
C PRO A 133 -8.96 -4.52 -7.99
N CYS A 134 -8.55 -4.66 -6.73
CA CYS A 134 -7.60 -5.68 -6.31
C CYS A 134 -8.32 -7.03 -6.32
N THR A 135 -8.12 -7.82 -7.37
CA THR A 135 -8.78 -9.12 -7.49
C THR A 135 -8.10 -10.19 -6.63
N MET A 136 -8.86 -11.23 -6.26
CA MET A 136 -8.31 -12.40 -5.55
C MET A 136 -7.13 -13.06 -6.29
N ALA A 137 -7.12 -13.00 -7.63
CA ALA A 137 -6.02 -13.53 -8.43
C ALA A 137 -4.74 -12.70 -8.27
N MET A 138 -4.86 -11.38 -8.19
CA MET A 138 -3.73 -10.47 -7.91
C MET A 138 -3.22 -10.70 -6.49
N TRP A 139 -4.11 -10.70 -5.51
CA TRP A 139 -3.75 -10.93 -4.11
C TRP A 139 -3.01 -12.25 -3.91
N ARG A 140 -3.48 -13.32 -4.57
CA ARG A 140 -2.80 -14.63 -4.54
C ARG A 140 -1.36 -14.56 -5.06
N LYS A 141 -1.06 -13.77 -6.09
CA LYS A 141 0.31 -13.61 -6.60
C LYS A 141 1.22 -12.90 -5.59
N VAL A 142 0.70 -11.88 -4.92
CA VAL A 142 1.42 -11.18 -3.84
C VAL A 142 1.71 -12.14 -2.69
N VAL A 143 0.72 -12.91 -2.25
CA VAL A 143 0.87 -13.92 -1.19
C VAL A 143 1.88 -15.02 -1.58
N GLN A 144 1.88 -15.48 -2.84
CA GLN A 144 2.77 -16.55 -3.30
C GLN A 144 4.23 -16.13 -3.38
N SER A 145 4.50 -14.84 -3.62
CA SER A 145 5.83 -14.26 -3.64
C SER A 145 6.30 -13.77 -2.26
N ALA A 146 5.44 -13.88 -1.24
CA ALA A 146 5.71 -13.41 0.11
C ALA A 146 6.76 -14.25 0.85
N PRO A 147 7.52 -13.63 1.78
CA PRO A 147 8.29 -14.40 2.76
C PRO A 147 7.36 -15.27 3.60
N ALA A 148 7.88 -16.38 4.12
CA ALA A 148 7.12 -17.29 4.98
C ALA A 148 6.55 -16.60 6.22
N SER A 149 7.21 -15.53 6.71
CA SER A 149 6.68 -14.70 7.79
C SER A 149 5.40 -13.96 7.36
N TYR A 150 5.21 -13.58 6.11
CA TYR A 150 4.04 -12.79 5.68
C TYR A 150 2.91 -13.67 5.15
N SER A 151 3.24 -14.77 4.47
CA SER A 151 2.28 -15.53 3.66
C SER A 151 1.04 -15.98 4.45
N SER A 152 1.21 -16.48 5.68
CA SER A 152 0.09 -16.97 6.49
C SER A 152 -0.89 -15.87 6.90
N SER A 153 -0.38 -14.67 7.18
CA SER A 153 -1.19 -13.52 7.59
C SER A 153 -1.95 -12.94 6.40
N LEU A 154 -1.27 -12.75 5.27
CA LEU A 154 -1.88 -12.16 4.07
C LEU A 154 -2.96 -13.04 3.45
N VAL A 155 -2.83 -14.38 3.48
CA VAL A 155 -3.86 -15.32 2.96
C VAL A 155 -5.23 -15.02 3.53
N SER A 156 -5.30 -14.62 4.79
CA SER A 156 -6.57 -14.51 5.51
C SER A 156 -7.23 -13.14 5.43
N LEU A 157 -6.52 -12.11 4.95
CA LEU A 157 -7.04 -10.75 4.83
C LEU A 157 -8.05 -10.60 3.69
N TYR A 158 -7.91 -11.42 2.63
CA TYR A 158 -8.80 -11.40 1.49
C TYR A 158 -9.73 -12.63 1.52
N HIS A 159 -10.98 -12.42 1.92
CA HIS A 159 -12.00 -13.46 2.05
C HIS A 159 -12.90 -13.57 0.80
N PRO A 160 -13.29 -14.76 0.29
CA PRO A 160 -14.06 -14.88 -0.96
C PRO A 160 -15.43 -14.19 -0.97
N GLN A 161 -16.03 -13.98 0.21
CA GLN A 161 -17.35 -13.36 0.37
C GLN A 161 -17.30 -11.84 0.57
N MET A 162 -16.11 -11.22 0.59
CA MET A 162 -15.99 -9.77 0.69
C MET A 162 -16.18 -9.11 -0.68
N ASP A 163 -16.65 -7.86 -0.67
CA ASP A 163 -16.64 -7.03 -1.87
C ASP A 163 -15.19 -6.81 -2.34
N THR A 164 -14.99 -6.72 -3.66
CA THR A 164 -13.64 -6.60 -4.22
C THR A 164 -13.02 -5.26 -3.78
N PRO A 165 -11.92 -5.30 -3.01
CA PRO A 165 -11.26 -4.09 -2.52
C PRO A 165 -10.60 -3.31 -3.65
N THR A 166 -10.33 -2.03 -3.45
CA THR A 166 -9.37 -1.27 -4.28
C THR A 166 -7.94 -1.66 -3.94
N ILE A 167 -6.99 -1.26 -4.79
CA ILE A 167 -5.56 -1.46 -4.53
C ILE A 167 -5.10 -0.65 -3.32
N GLU A 168 -5.58 0.58 -3.16
CA GLU A 168 -5.31 1.40 -1.97
C GLU A 168 -5.72 0.66 -0.68
N MET A 169 -6.97 0.18 -0.63
CA MET A 169 -7.47 -0.53 0.55
C MET A 169 -6.68 -1.80 0.83
N ALA A 170 -6.36 -2.59 -0.21
CA ALA A 170 -5.56 -3.81 -0.06
C ALA A 170 -4.11 -3.53 0.35
N SER A 171 -3.54 -2.39 -0.07
CA SER A 171 -2.19 -1.96 0.32
C SER A 171 -2.14 -1.60 1.80
N SER A 172 -3.18 -0.92 2.32
CA SER A 172 -3.27 -0.57 3.74
C SER A 172 -3.18 -1.80 4.68
N TRP A 173 -3.67 -2.96 4.24
CA TRP A 173 -3.58 -4.22 5.01
C TRP A 173 -2.14 -4.71 5.18
N MET A 174 -1.27 -4.30 4.27
CA MET A 174 0.16 -4.58 4.30
C MET A 174 0.94 -3.50 5.05
N GLU A 175 0.31 -2.46 5.60
CA GLU A 175 0.98 -1.37 6.33
C GLU A 175 0.49 -1.23 7.77
N ALA A 176 -0.57 -1.95 8.15
CA ALA A 176 -1.24 -1.77 9.42
C ALA A 176 -0.41 -2.21 10.64
N TRP A 177 -0.45 -1.38 11.69
CA TRP A 177 -0.06 -1.76 13.06
C TRP A 177 -1.29 -2.19 13.83
N LYS A 178 -1.25 -3.37 14.46
CA LYS A 178 -2.35 -3.85 15.30
C LYS A 178 -1.99 -3.71 16.78
N ILE A 179 -2.89 -3.09 17.54
CA ILE A 179 -2.73 -2.89 18.99
C ILE A 179 -3.84 -3.62 19.74
N ASP A 180 -3.50 -4.35 20.79
CA ASP A 180 -4.40 -5.20 21.59
C ASP A 180 -4.02 -5.15 23.09
N HIS A 181 -4.92 -5.61 23.96
CA HIS A 181 -4.69 -5.79 25.40
C HIS A 181 -4.82 -7.26 25.81
N ILE A 182 -3.82 -7.75 26.54
CA ILE A 182 -3.88 -9.04 27.23
C ILE A 182 -4.22 -8.82 28.69
N GLY A 183 -5.34 -9.39 29.15
CA GLY A 183 -5.66 -9.48 30.57
C GLY A 183 -7.15 -9.72 30.86
N PRO A 184 -7.55 -9.66 32.14
CA PRO A 184 -6.70 -9.43 33.31
C PRO A 184 -5.79 -10.63 33.62
N LEU A 185 -4.52 -10.35 33.91
CA LEU A 185 -3.47 -11.28 34.35
C LEU A 185 -3.29 -11.21 35.88
N PRO A 186 -2.61 -12.19 36.51
CA PRO A 186 -2.24 -12.11 37.93
C PRO A 186 -1.54 -10.79 38.27
N GLN A 187 -1.96 -10.18 39.38
CA GLN A 187 -1.47 -8.87 39.77
C GLN A 187 -0.02 -8.92 40.21
N THR A 188 0.82 -8.12 39.54
CA THR A 188 2.21 -7.91 39.95
C THR A 188 2.29 -7.03 41.21
N ARG A 189 3.43 -7.04 41.94
CA ARG A 189 3.64 -6.18 43.12
C ARG A 189 3.33 -4.68 42.87
N PRO A 190 3.65 -4.11 41.69
CA PRO A 190 3.28 -2.72 41.35
C PRO A 190 1.80 -2.51 40.95
N GLY A 191 0.99 -3.57 40.90
CA GLY A 191 -0.43 -3.49 40.54
C GLY A 191 -0.74 -3.65 39.04
N ARG A 192 0.23 -4.02 38.20
CA ARG A 192 0.00 -4.26 36.76
C ARG A 192 -0.77 -5.55 36.55
N ARG A 193 -1.82 -5.50 35.72
CA ARG A 193 -2.74 -6.63 35.44
C ARG A 193 -3.03 -6.81 33.96
N TYR A 194 -2.46 -5.99 33.09
CA TYR A 194 -2.66 -6.07 31.66
C TYR A 194 -1.33 -5.90 30.93
N ILE A 195 -1.26 -6.36 29.70
CA ILE A 195 -0.14 -6.10 28.78
C ILE A 195 -0.74 -5.48 27.52
N LEU A 196 -0.28 -4.29 27.15
CA LEU A 196 -0.51 -3.70 25.84
C LEU A 196 0.41 -4.41 24.85
N THR A 197 -0.14 -4.99 23.80
CA THR A 197 0.61 -5.59 22.70
C THR A 197 0.43 -4.78 21.44
N MET A 198 1.52 -4.62 20.70
CA MET A 198 1.57 -3.87 19.45
C MET A 198 2.34 -4.72 18.46
N ALA A 199 1.70 -5.15 17.39
CA ALA A 199 2.37 -5.90 16.34
C ALA A 199 2.27 -5.15 15.03
N GLU A 200 3.42 -4.94 14.40
CA GLU A 200 3.47 -4.60 13.00
C GLU A 200 2.96 -5.80 12.20
N ALA A 201 1.92 -5.64 11.38
CA ALA A 201 1.27 -6.76 10.68
C ALA A 201 2.22 -7.49 9.73
N THR A 202 3.29 -6.81 9.32
CA THR A 202 4.24 -7.18 8.27
C THR A 202 5.40 -8.01 8.81
N THR A 203 6.24 -7.41 9.63
CA THR A 203 7.43 -8.03 10.21
C THR A 203 7.08 -9.01 11.33
N GLY A 204 5.86 -8.88 11.89
CA GLY A 204 5.49 -9.55 13.12
C GLY A 204 6.28 -9.03 14.33
N TRP A 205 6.91 -7.85 14.20
CA TRP A 205 7.59 -7.17 15.29
C TRP A 205 6.57 -6.88 16.39
N LEU A 206 6.77 -7.55 17.52
CA LEU A 206 5.86 -7.50 18.66
C LEU A 206 6.51 -6.70 19.79
N GLU A 207 5.90 -5.57 20.12
CA GLU A 207 6.23 -4.81 21.31
C GLU A 207 5.17 -5.06 22.39
N THR A 208 5.65 -5.18 23.64
CA THR A 208 4.77 -5.42 24.78
C THR A 208 5.11 -4.47 25.93
N SER A 209 4.09 -3.86 26.51
CA SER A 209 4.24 -2.95 27.65
C SER A 209 3.23 -3.30 28.74
N PRO A 210 3.65 -3.54 30.00
CA PRO A 210 2.74 -3.92 31.07
C PRO A 210 2.01 -2.70 31.65
N VAL A 211 0.69 -2.78 31.81
CA VAL A 211 -0.20 -1.67 32.17
C VAL A 211 -1.14 -2.02 33.34
N ASN A 212 -1.58 -1.00 34.09
CA ASN A 212 -2.33 -1.18 35.34
C ASN A 212 -3.80 -1.52 35.10
N HIS A 213 -4.43 -0.89 34.11
CA HIS A 213 -5.85 -1.06 33.79
C HIS A 213 -6.05 -0.96 32.28
N CYS A 214 -6.88 -1.84 31.69
CA CYS A 214 -7.32 -1.71 30.30
C CYS A 214 -8.08 -0.40 30.01
N HIS A 215 -8.63 0.28 31.03
CA HIS A 215 -9.37 1.55 30.88
C HIS A 215 -8.52 2.81 31.04
N CYS A 216 -7.24 2.70 31.43
CA CYS A 216 -6.44 3.86 31.83
C CYS A 216 -5.24 4.07 30.89
N LEU A 217 -5.55 4.60 29.70
CA LEU A 217 -4.60 5.31 28.82
C LEU A 217 -4.09 6.60 29.49
N ARG A 218 -3.50 6.54 30.69
CA ARG A 218 -2.83 7.69 31.29
C ARG A 218 -1.40 7.34 31.72
N ASP A 219 -0.56 8.35 31.51
CA ASP A 219 0.82 8.53 31.95
C ASP A 219 1.92 7.61 31.39
N LEU A 220 1.62 6.37 30.96
CA LEU A 220 2.66 5.42 30.47
C LEU A 220 2.50 4.93 29.02
N GLU A 221 1.28 4.91 28.47
CA GLU A 221 1.03 4.31 27.14
C GLU A 221 1.36 5.24 25.96
N ILE A 222 1.03 6.53 26.02
CA ILE A 222 1.45 7.49 24.96
C ILE A 222 2.97 7.62 24.87
N PRO A 223 3.73 7.75 25.99
CA PRO A 223 5.19 7.76 25.93
C PRO A 223 5.78 6.44 25.43
N SER A 224 5.14 5.29 25.67
CA SER A 224 5.54 4.01 25.06
C SER A 224 5.21 3.97 23.57
N LEU A 225 4.04 4.42 23.13
CA LEU A 225 3.66 4.52 21.71
C LEU A 225 4.59 5.48 20.95
N GLU A 226 4.82 6.68 21.49
CA GLU A 226 5.76 7.66 20.94
C GLU A 226 7.21 7.15 21.01
N GLY A 227 7.59 6.48 22.09
CA GLY A 227 8.94 5.97 22.31
C GLY A 227 9.28 4.72 21.52
N GLN A 228 8.30 3.90 21.15
CA GLN A 228 8.52 2.60 20.49
C GLN A 228 8.12 2.65 19.02
N ILE A 229 6.96 3.21 18.66
CA ILE A 229 6.55 3.34 17.23
C ILE A 229 7.38 4.42 16.57
N LEU A 230 7.31 5.66 17.07
CA LEU A 230 7.90 6.80 16.37
C LEU A 230 9.43 6.78 16.37
N ARG A 231 10.07 6.19 17.39
CA ARG A 231 11.55 6.11 17.44
C ARG A 231 12.12 4.99 16.56
N HIS A 232 11.42 3.87 16.39
CA HIS A 232 11.93 2.73 15.63
C HIS A 232 11.45 2.73 14.17
N HIS A 233 10.24 3.22 13.89
CA HIS A 233 9.61 3.11 12.58
C HIS A 233 9.16 4.47 11.98
N GLY A 234 9.28 5.57 12.74
CA GLY A 234 8.77 6.87 12.31
C GLY A 234 7.25 7.00 12.44
N THR A 235 6.66 7.98 11.74
CA THR A 235 5.20 8.17 11.73
C THR A 235 4.54 7.14 10.83
N THR A 236 3.70 6.27 11.41
CA THR A 236 2.92 5.26 10.70
C THR A 236 1.67 5.88 10.06
N GLU A 237 1.25 5.43 8.88
CA GLU A 237 0.06 5.98 8.22
C GLU A 237 -1.26 5.55 8.89
N GLY A 238 -1.35 4.30 9.37
CA GLY A 238 -2.56 3.76 9.99
C GLY A 238 -2.30 2.81 11.16
N ILE A 239 -3.19 2.85 12.16
CA ILE A 239 -3.22 1.91 13.29
C ILE A 239 -4.60 1.26 13.38
N GLU A 240 -4.61 -0.06 13.44
CA GLU A 240 -5.79 -0.87 13.74
C GLU A 240 -5.90 -1.13 15.24
N LEU A 241 -7.07 -0.78 15.78
CA LEU A 241 -7.43 -0.96 17.18
C LEU A 241 -8.62 -1.91 17.30
N ASP A 242 -8.66 -2.71 18.37
CA ASP A 242 -9.87 -3.47 18.67
C ASP A 242 -11.06 -2.55 19.02
N ASN A 243 -12.30 -3.05 18.92
CA ASN A 243 -13.50 -2.27 19.24
C ASN A 243 -13.79 -2.15 20.75
N GLY A 244 -12.86 -2.56 21.59
CA GLY A 244 -13.01 -2.48 23.03
C GLY A 244 -13.35 -1.05 23.43
N ALA A 245 -14.27 -0.91 24.39
CA ALA A 245 -14.63 0.40 24.97
C ALA A 245 -13.41 1.20 25.50
N HIS A 246 -12.29 0.50 25.68
CA HIS A 246 -10.97 0.97 26.08
C HIS A 246 -10.27 1.84 25.02
N PHE A 247 -10.34 1.48 23.74
CA PHE A 247 -9.69 2.21 22.65
C PHE A 247 -10.58 3.33 22.07
N LYS A 248 -11.89 3.30 22.35
CA LYS A 248 -12.84 4.40 22.10
C LYS A 248 -12.71 5.54 23.12
N ASN A 249 -11.49 5.99 23.39
CA ASN A 249 -11.24 7.16 24.21
C ASN A 249 -10.73 8.31 23.34
N ASN A 250 -11.25 9.53 23.58
CA ASN A 250 -10.83 10.77 22.93
C ASN A 250 -9.31 11.05 23.02
N LEU A 251 -8.57 10.34 23.85
CA LEU A 251 -7.13 10.50 23.98
C LEU A 251 -6.34 9.89 22.81
N ILE A 252 -6.64 8.65 22.39
CA ILE A 252 -5.96 8.02 21.24
C ILE A 252 -6.28 8.77 19.96
N ASN A 253 -7.54 9.11 19.75
CA ASN A 253 -7.96 9.92 18.61
C ASN A 253 -7.25 11.28 18.55
N ARG A 254 -6.96 11.91 19.70
CA ARG A 254 -6.20 13.16 19.75
C ARG A 254 -4.71 12.94 19.49
N TRP A 255 -4.12 11.87 20.00
CA TRP A 255 -2.74 11.52 19.74
C TRP A 255 -2.51 11.18 18.26
N ALA A 256 -3.34 10.30 17.70
CA ALA A 256 -3.30 9.90 16.31
C ALA A 256 -3.46 11.11 15.38
N LYS A 257 -4.48 11.96 15.64
CA LYS A 257 -4.68 13.22 14.90
C LYS A 257 -3.50 14.18 15.02
N LYS A 258 -2.84 14.27 16.17
CA LYS A 258 -1.65 15.12 16.36
C LYS A 258 -0.48 14.67 15.48
N HIS A 259 -0.36 13.35 15.27
CA HIS A 259 0.72 12.74 14.51
C HIS A 259 0.33 12.40 13.06
N GLY A 260 -0.88 12.75 12.61
CA GLY A 260 -1.34 12.46 11.24
C GLY A 260 -1.65 10.99 10.99
N ILE A 261 -1.89 10.20 12.04
CA ILE A 261 -2.14 8.76 11.98
C ILE A 261 -3.65 8.52 11.87
N GLU A 262 -4.07 7.67 10.94
CA GLU A 262 -5.45 7.21 10.82
C GLU A 262 -5.72 6.04 11.77
N CYS A 263 -6.82 6.07 12.52
CA CYS A 263 -7.20 4.97 13.42
C CYS A 263 -8.42 4.23 12.88
N THR A 264 -8.26 2.94 12.60
CA THR A 264 -9.33 2.06 12.15
C THR A 264 -9.76 1.16 13.30
N TYR A 265 -11.04 1.17 13.65
CA TYR A 265 -11.60 0.38 14.75
C TYR A 265 -12.25 -0.90 14.23
N HIS A 266 -11.87 -2.06 14.77
CA HIS A 266 -12.44 -3.35 14.40
C HIS A 266 -13.94 -3.44 14.75
N ILE A 267 -14.75 -4.30 14.12
CA ILE A 267 -16.12 -4.65 14.57
C ILE A 267 -16.02 -5.86 15.54
N PRO A 268 -16.76 -5.93 16.66
CA PRO A 268 -16.50 -6.88 17.76
C PRO A 268 -16.80 -8.36 17.42
N TYR A 269 -17.49 -8.62 16.31
CA TYR A 269 -18.03 -9.95 15.98
C TYR A 269 -17.47 -10.56 14.68
N TYR A 270 -16.63 -9.82 13.97
CA TYR A 270 -15.85 -10.32 12.86
C TYR A 270 -14.43 -9.91 13.18
N SER A 271 -13.51 -10.82 13.49
CA SER A 271 -12.08 -10.54 13.39
C SER A 271 -11.68 -10.80 11.94
N GLN A 272 -11.33 -9.77 11.17
CA GLN A 272 -11.02 -9.90 9.74
C GLN A 272 -9.55 -10.34 9.50
N ALA A 273 -8.81 -10.63 10.57
CA ALA A 273 -7.49 -11.23 10.50
C ALA A 273 -7.35 -12.33 11.57
N PRO A 274 -7.19 -13.62 11.22
CA PRO A 274 -6.81 -14.65 12.16
C PRO A 274 -5.43 -14.32 12.72
N GLY A 275 -5.38 -14.21 14.05
CA GLY A 275 -4.38 -13.42 14.73
C GLY A 275 -3.05 -14.15 14.93
N LYS A 276 -2.00 -13.66 14.29
CA LYS A 276 -0.66 -13.75 14.89
C LYS A 276 -0.63 -13.06 16.25
N ILE A 277 -1.27 -11.89 16.38
CA ILE A 277 -1.49 -11.27 17.69
C ILE A 277 -2.30 -12.19 18.61
N GLU A 278 -3.33 -12.89 18.14
CA GLU A 278 -4.08 -13.83 18.99
C GLU A 278 -3.22 -15.05 19.40
N SER A 279 -2.34 -15.51 18.52
CA SER A 279 -1.36 -16.58 18.79
C SER A 279 -0.25 -16.12 19.76
N TYR A 280 0.30 -14.92 19.56
CA TYR A 280 1.24 -14.28 20.49
C TYR A 280 0.59 -13.97 21.83
N ASN A 281 -0.63 -13.45 21.83
CA ASN A 281 -1.42 -13.21 23.03
C ASN A 281 -1.74 -14.53 23.73
N GLY A 282 -1.98 -15.62 22.98
CA GLY A 282 -2.08 -16.98 23.50
C GLY A 282 -0.80 -17.42 24.20
N LEU A 283 0.35 -17.26 23.54
CA LEU A 283 1.67 -17.58 24.11
C LEU A 283 1.97 -16.75 25.37
N LEU A 284 1.72 -15.44 25.32
CA LEU A 284 1.91 -14.49 26.43
C LEU A 284 0.93 -14.72 27.58
N LYS A 285 -0.24 -15.33 27.34
CA LYS A 285 -1.17 -15.77 28.40
C LYS A 285 -0.72 -17.07 29.08
N THR A 286 0.15 -17.85 28.43
CA THR A 286 0.62 -19.16 28.92
C THR A 286 2.02 -19.13 29.57
N MET A 287 2.74 -18.02 29.47
CA MET A 287 4.02 -17.78 30.16
C MET A 287 3.78 -17.21 31.57
#